data_AF-A0A8W8L6G9-F1
#
_entry.id   AF-A0A8W8L6G9-F1
#
_cell.length_a   1.000
_cell.length_b   1.000
_cell.length_c   1.000
_cell.angle_alpha   90.00
_cell.angle_beta   90.00
_cell.angle_gamma   90.00
#
_symmetry.space_group_name_H-M   'P 1'
#
loop_
_entity.id
_entity.type
_entity.pdbx_description
1 polymer ?
#
loop_
_entity_poly.entity_id
_entity_poly.type
_entity_poly.pdbx_seq_one_letter_code
_entity_poly.pdbx_strand_id
1 'polypeptide(L)'
;QIRGLLGNFNGDDNDDFITRHNLVLPSDSSMRDLHYKFGMTWEVQGNESLFNRSGTVNNAINYEPIFLEEIRNPELNFSVVLELCGDNKQCQYDYSVTGNEQIAKGTMKFIEKFKEIESDVQKVVRCPFLEVPVNGNRSASGYAVGDNATFWCYEGFQLLQGASFVVCRENGQWSAGSPVCVEKIVEDSPISSLVVYIGSGSGALIGVIVIVIVIMAVLKCRRKPKPEPDPEINGPIFENPIFLER
;
A
#
# COMPACT_ATOMS: atom_id res chain seq x y z
N GLN A 1 -7.08 -13.73 1.05
CA GLN A 1 -6.59 -15.07 1.44
C GLN A 1 -7.18 -16.08 0.48
N ILE A 2 -6.36 -16.96 -0.09
CA ILE A 2 -6.81 -17.91 -1.12
C ILE A 2 -7.11 -19.23 -0.42
N ARG A 3 -8.36 -19.67 -0.49
CA ARG A 3 -8.83 -20.96 0.01
C ARG A 3 -9.67 -21.63 -1.07
N GLY A 4 -9.43 -22.90 -1.35
CA GLY A 4 -10.17 -23.64 -2.37
C GLY A 4 -9.61 -25.02 -2.69
N LEU A 5 -9.84 -25.49 -3.91
CA LEU A 5 -9.32 -26.79 -4.42
C LEU A 5 -7.80 -26.93 -4.29
N LEU A 6 -7.07 -25.80 -4.30
CA LEU A 6 -5.61 -25.79 -4.17
C LEU A 6 -5.13 -25.74 -2.71
N GLY A 7 -6.06 -25.70 -1.74
CA GLY A 7 -5.75 -25.64 -0.32
C GLY A 7 -5.97 -24.26 0.30
N ASN A 8 -5.54 -24.11 1.56
CA ASN A 8 -5.60 -22.86 2.32
C ASN A 8 -4.22 -22.19 2.38
N PHE A 9 -3.99 -21.22 1.50
CA PHE A 9 -2.70 -20.52 1.43
C PHE A 9 -2.59 -19.40 2.47
N ASN A 10 -2.45 -19.77 3.74
CA ASN A 10 -2.11 -18.87 4.86
C ASN A 10 -0.66 -19.04 5.35
N GLY A 11 0.05 -20.06 4.87
CA GLY A 11 1.41 -20.40 5.28
C GLY A 11 1.50 -21.27 6.53
N ASP A 12 0.39 -21.90 6.94
CA ASP A 12 0.34 -22.98 7.93
C ASP A 12 0.04 -24.31 7.23
N ASP A 13 1.09 -25.08 6.95
CA ASP A 13 1.00 -26.35 6.23
C ASP A 13 0.09 -27.40 6.92
N ASN A 14 -0.24 -27.21 8.20
CA ASN A 14 -1.15 -28.11 8.94
C ASN A 14 -2.60 -27.98 8.52
N ASP A 15 -2.98 -26.87 7.85
CA ASP A 15 -4.35 -26.58 7.46
C ASP A 15 -4.54 -26.41 5.94
N ASP A 16 -3.50 -26.73 5.15
CA ASP A 16 -3.55 -26.67 3.69
C ASP A 16 -4.72 -27.49 3.12
N PHE A 17 -4.97 -28.69 3.67
CA PHE A 17 -6.05 -29.58 3.23
C PHE A 17 -7.36 -29.37 3.99
N ILE A 18 -7.80 -28.12 4.11
CA ILE A 18 -9.16 -27.80 4.57
C ILE A 18 -10.18 -28.02 3.44
N THR A 19 -11.16 -28.87 3.70
CA THR A 19 -12.30 -29.13 2.81
C THR A 19 -13.28 -27.96 2.70
N ARG A 20 -14.21 -28.02 1.73
CA ARG A 20 -15.33 -27.07 1.61
C ARG A 20 -16.21 -27.01 2.87
N HIS A 21 -16.24 -28.08 3.66
CA HIS A 21 -17.02 -28.18 4.90
C HIS A 21 -16.22 -27.87 6.18
N ASN A 22 -15.03 -27.25 6.06
CA ASN A 22 -14.13 -26.91 7.17
C ASN A 22 -13.53 -28.11 7.93
N LEU A 23 -13.54 -29.31 7.36
CA LEU A 23 -12.75 -30.44 7.87
C LEU A 23 -11.29 -30.30 7.42
N VAL A 24 -10.34 -30.44 8.33
CA VAL A 24 -8.90 -30.48 8.03
C VAL A 24 -8.47 -31.94 7.84
N LEU A 25 -7.78 -32.25 6.74
CA LEU A 25 -7.10 -33.53 6.54
C LEU A 25 -5.63 -33.43 6.96
N PRO A 26 -5.06 -34.48 7.58
CA PRO A 26 -3.63 -34.55 7.87
C PRO A 26 -2.76 -34.42 6.61
N SER A 27 -1.57 -33.84 6.76
CA SER A 27 -0.60 -33.69 5.65
C SER A 27 -0.04 -35.02 5.14
N ASP A 28 -0.12 -36.09 5.92
CA ASP A 28 0.27 -37.46 5.56
C ASP A 28 -0.88 -38.31 4.99
N SER A 29 -2.03 -37.70 4.69
CA SER A 29 -3.18 -38.38 4.09
C SER A 29 -2.82 -39.07 2.77
N SER A 30 -3.42 -40.24 2.52
CA SER A 30 -3.26 -40.95 1.26
C SER A 30 -3.76 -40.11 0.07
N MET A 31 -3.19 -40.32 -1.12
CA MET A 31 -3.65 -39.64 -2.34
C MET A 31 -5.13 -39.90 -2.63
N ARG A 32 -5.62 -41.09 -2.27
CA ARG A 32 -7.05 -41.45 -2.31
C ARG A 32 -7.89 -40.56 -1.42
N ASP A 33 -7.48 -40.37 -0.17
CA ASP A 33 -8.18 -39.51 0.77
C ASP A 33 -8.11 -38.05 0.35
N LEU A 34 -6.94 -37.57 -0.11
CA LEU A 34 -6.80 -36.23 -0.66
C LEU A 34 -7.71 -36.01 -1.88
N HIS A 35 -7.89 -37.02 -2.73
CA HIS A 35 -8.82 -36.94 -3.85
C HIS A 35 -10.29 -36.89 -3.38
N TYR A 36 -10.77 -37.92 -2.67
CA TYR A 36 -12.21 -38.04 -2.36
C TYR A 36 -12.67 -37.20 -1.17
N LYS A 37 -11.86 -37.09 -0.12
CA LYS A 37 -12.22 -36.37 1.12
C LYS A 37 -11.87 -34.90 1.05
N PHE A 38 -10.96 -34.48 0.16
CA PHE A 38 -10.61 -33.06 -0.06
C PHE A 38 -10.98 -32.56 -1.45
N GLY A 39 -10.32 -33.02 -2.51
CA GLY A 39 -10.44 -32.45 -3.86
C GLY A 39 -11.87 -32.48 -4.40
N MET A 40 -12.53 -33.62 -4.29
CA MET A 40 -13.92 -33.80 -4.71
C MET A 40 -14.92 -32.95 -3.91
N THR A 41 -14.57 -32.51 -2.69
CA THR A 41 -15.45 -31.60 -1.93
C THR A 41 -15.52 -30.19 -2.50
N TRP A 42 -14.55 -29.82 -3.34
CA TRP A 42 -14.47 -28.54 -4.03
C TRP A 42 -15.10 -28.57 -5.43
N GLU A 43 -15.66 -29.72 -5.85
CA GLU A 43 -16.39 -29.83 -7.10
C GLU A 43 -17.61 -28.88 -7.10
N VAL A 44 -17.73 -28.07 -8.16
CA VAL A 44 -18.84 -27.13 -8.33
C VAL A 44 -20.00 -27.84 -8.99
N GLN A 45 -21.15 -27.89 -8.31
CA GLN A 45 -22.37 -28.48 -8.84
C GLN A 45 -23.03 -27.55 -9.87
N GLY A 46 -23.85 -28.12 -10.76
CA GLY A 46 -24.47 -27.35 -11.86
C GLY A 46 -25.36 -26.19 -11.40
N ASN A 47 -26.02 -26.32 -10.25
CA ASN A 47 -26.85 -25.29 -9.61
C ASN A 47 -26.03 -24.21 -8.87
N GLU A 48 -24.75 -24.48 -8.59
CA GLU A 48 -23.81 -23.55 -7.94
C GLU A 48 -22.87 -22.88 -8.94
N SER A 49 -22.88 -23.32 -10.19
CA SER A 49 -22.03 -22.79 -11.24
C SER A 49 -22.43 -21.37 -11.63
N LEU A 50 -21.48 -20.44 -11.53
CA LEU A 50 -21.61 -19.09 -12.09
C LEU A 50 -21.63 -19.07 -13.62
N PHE A 51 -21.24 -20.18 -14.25
CA PHE A 51 -21.18 -20.33 -15.71
C PHE A 51 -22.32 -21.20 -16.22
N ASN A 52 -23.06 -20.69 -17.21
CA ASN A 52 -24.08 -21.46 -17.92
C ASN A 52 -23.41 -22.44 -18.88
N ARG A 53 -23.49 -23.74 -18.59
CA ARG A 53 -23.02 -24.81 -19.48
C ARG A 53 -24.07 -25.08 -20.56
N SER A 54 -24.20 -24.16 -21.51
CA SER A 54 -25.04 -24.31 -22.70
C SER A 54 -24.32 -25.18 -23.74
N GLY A 55 -24.41 -26.49 -23.58
CA GLY A 55 -23.94 -27.48 -24.55
C GLY A 55 -24.36 -28.88 -24.12
N THR A 56 -24.57 -29.77 -25.07
CA THR A 56 -24.63 -31.21 -24.79
C THR A 56 -23.27 -31.63 -24.24
N VAL A 57 -23.11 -31.55 -22.92
CA VAL A 57 -22.03 -32.24 -22.24
C VAL A 57 -22.31 -33.70 -22.51
N ASN A 58 -21.48 -34.33 -23.35
CA ASN A 58 -21.42 -35.78 -23.39
C ASN A 58 -21.10 -36.21 -21.96
N ASN A 59 -22.13 -36.58 -21.21
CA ASN A 59 -21.97 -37.05 -19.86
C ASN A 59 -21.08 -38.28 -19.90
N ALA A 60 -20.03 -38.23 -19.09
CA ALA A 60 -19.22 -39.35 -18.64
C ALA A 60 -18.29 -39.98 -19.67
N ILE A 61 -17.05 -39.46 -19.74
CA ILE A 61 -15.96 -40.37 -19.43
C ILE A 61 -16.05 -40.58 -17.92
N ASN A 62 -16.50 -41.76 -17.48
CA ASN A 62 -16.38 -42.17 -16.07
C ASN A 62 -14.89 -42.29 -15.78
N TYR A 63 -14.26 -41.17 -15.41
CA TYR A 63 -12.89 -41.19 -14.94
C TYR A 63 -12.87 -41.81 -13.55
N GLU A 64 -12.23 -42.97 -13.45
CA GLU A 64 -11.94 -43.61 -12.18
C GLU A 64 -10.45 -43.41 -11.89
N PRO A 65 -10.09 -42.66 -10.83
CA PRO A 65 -8.70 -42.46 -10.47
C PRO A 65 -8.09 -43.78 -10.00
N ILE A 66 -6.87 -44.06 -10.46
CA ILE A 66 -6.08 -45.20 -10.01
C ILE A 66 -5.05 -44.67 -9.01
N PHE A 67 -4.97 -45.28 -7.83
CA PHE A 67 -3.99 -44.92 -6.81
C PHE A 67 -2.88 -45.96 -6.76
N LEU A 68 -1.67 -45.53 -6.37
CA LEU A 68 -0.47 -46.37 -6.38
C LEU A 68 -0.67 -47.67 -5.58
N GLU A 69 -1.40 -47.60 -4.48
CA GLU A 69 -1.70 -48.71 -3.59
C GLU A 69 -2.60 -49.79 -4.22
N GLU A 70 -3.31 -49.44 -5.30
CA GLU A 70 -4.28 -50.30 -5.98
C GLU A 70 -3.78 -50.85 -7.29
N ILE A 71 -2.60 -50.43 -7.75
CA ILE A 71 -2.03 -50.96 -8.97
C ILE A 71 -1.58 -52.39 -8.70
N ARG A 72 -2.49 -53.33 -8.97
CA ARG A 72 -2.19 -54.75 -9.06
C ARG A 72 -2.02 -55.11 -10.53
N ASN A 73 -0.81 -54.93 -11.05
CA ASN A 73 -0.45 -55.51 -12.34
C ASN A 73 0.17 -56.90 -12.11
N PRO A 74 -0.56 -58.00 -12.38
CA PRO A 74 -0.05 -59.35 -12.15
C PRO A 74 1.11 -59.73 -13.08
N GLU A 75 1.32 -58.99 -14.18
CA GLU A 75 2.42 -59.21 -15.13
C GLU A 75 3.71 -58.48 -14.72
N LEU A 76 3.64 -57.55 -13.76
CA LEU A 76 4.78 -56.78 -13.31
C LEU A 76 5.45 -57.41 -12.09
N ASN A 77 6.74 -57.67 -12.23
CA ASN A 77 7.58 -58.05 -11.10
C ASN A 77 7.96 -56.79 -10.31
N PHE A 78 7.44 -56.68 -9.08
CA PHE A 78 7.67 -55.53 -8.21
C PHE A 78 9.16 -55.25 -7.96
N SER A 79 10.02 -56.27 -7.99
CA SER A 79 11.47 -56.11 -7.86
C SER A 79 12.07 -55.25 -8.98
N VAL A 80 11.56 -55.36 -10.21
CA VAL A 80 12.02 -54.55 -11.35
C VAL A 80 11.65 -53.08 -11.16
N VAL A 81 10.46 -52.82 -10.60
CA VAL A 81 10.00 -51.46 -10.32
C VAL A 81 10.89 -50.80 -9.26
N LEU A 82 11.21 -51.53 -8.19
CA LEU A 82 12.11 -51.05 -7.14
C LEU A 82 13.53 -50.82 -7.65
N GLU A 83 14.06 -51.71 -8.49
CA GLU A 83 15.39 -51.54 -9.10
C GLU A 83 15.44 -50.31 -10.01
N LEU A 84 14.38 -50.09 -10.80
CA LEU A 84 14.31 -48.99 -11.75
C LEU A 84 14.07 -47.62 -11.09
N CYS A 85 13.14 -47.57 -10.13
CA CYS A 85 12.60 -46.33 -9.59
C CYS A 85 13.04 -46.02 -8.16
N GLY A 86 13.60 -46.99 -7.43
CA GLY A 86 13.89 -46.85 -6.00
C GLY A 86 12.64 -46.40 -5.23
N ASP A 87 12.78 -45.34 -4.43
CA ASP A 87 11.69 -44.75 -3.64
C ASP A 87 10.86 -43.69 -4.39
N ASN A 88 11.13 -43.46 -5.68
CA ASN A 88 10.41 -42.45 -6.47
C ASN A 88 8.99 -42.94 -6.80
N LYS A 89 8.01 -42.55 -5.98
CA LYS A 89 6.60 -42.95 -6.13
C LYS A 89 6.00 -42.60 -7.49
N GLN A 90 6.39 -41.47 -8.09
CA GLN A 90 5.89 -41.06 -9.41
C GLN A 90 6.43 -41.98 -10.52
N CYS A 91 7.71 -42.33 -10.48
CA CYS A 91 8.31 -43.32 -11.37
C CYS A 91 7.66 -44.69 -11.19
N GLN A 92 7.49 -45.14 -9.94
CA GLN A 92 6.83 -46.41 -9.63
C GLN A 92 5.40 -46.44 -10.20
N TYR A 93 4.64 -45.35 -10.02
CA TYR A 93 3.29 -45.21 -10.57
C TYR A 93 3.29 -45.31 -12.09
N ASP A 94 4.08 -44.49 -12.78
CA ASP A 94 4.10 -44.46 -14.24
C ASP A 94 4.54 -45.79 -14.84
N TYR A 95 5.55 -46.45 -14.25
CA TYR A 95 5.93 -47.79 -14.69
C TYR A 95 4.83 -48.81 -14.44
N SER A 96 4.17 -48.75 -13.27
CA SER A 96 3.16 -49.73 -12.89
C SER A 96 1.89 -49.65 -13.75
N VAL A 97 1.53 -48.44 -14.20
CA VAL A 97 0.39 -48.21 -15.11
C VAL A 97 0.75 -48.47 -16.56
N THR A 98 1.96 -48.11 -17.02
CA THR A 98 2.30 -48.14 -18.45
C THR A 98 3.13 -49.36 -18.88
N GLY A 99 3.84 -50.00 -17.96
CA GLY A 99 4.85 -51.02 -18.25
C GLY A 99 6.07 -50.51 -19.03
N ASN A 100 6.20 -49.19 -19.21
CA ASN A 100 7.22 -48.60 -20.09
C ASN A 100 8.37 -47.97 -19.28
N GLU A 101 9.56 -48.57 -19.42
CA GLU A 101 10.78 -48.11 -18.73
C GLU A 101 11.21 -46.69 -19.14
N GLN A 102 10.99 -46.29 -20.39
CA GLN A 102 11.38 -44.95 -20.86
C GLN A 102 10.53 -43.86 -20.22
N ILE A 103 9.23 -44.12 -20.07
CA ILE A 103 8.31 -43.20 -19.37
C ILE A 103 8.75 -43.06 -17.91
N ALA A 104 8.95 -44.20 -17.23
CA ALA A 104 9.37 -44.23 -15.84
C ALA A 104 10.72 -43.50 -15.60
N LYS A 105 11.75 -43.77 -16.42
CA LYS A 105 13.03 -43.05 -16.35
C LYS A 105 12.89 -41.56 -16.64
N GLY A 106 12.01 -41.20 -17.57
CA GLY A 106 11.67 -39.80 -17.87
C GLY A 106 11.11 -39.09 -16.64
N THR A 107 10.14 -39.71 -15.97
CA THR A 107 9.52 -39.22 -14.74
C THR A 107 10.53 -39.12 -13.60
N MET A 108 11.36 -40.15 -13.40
CA MET A 108 12.41 -40.14 -12.38
C MET A 108 13.35 -38.94 -12.56
N LYS A 109 13.89 -38.77 -13.78
CA LYS A 109 14.78 -37.65 -14.11
C LYS A 109 14.10 -36.29 -13.95
N PHE A 110 12.83 -36.19 -14.28
CA PHE A 110 12.06 -34.97 -14.08
C PHE A 110 11.92 -34.63 -12.59
N ILE A 111 11.59 -35.61 -11.75
CA ILE A 111 11.42 -35.42 -10.30
C ILE A 111 12.76 -35.11 -9.62
N GLU A 112 13.87 -35.74 -10.02
CA GLU A 112 15.20 -35.41 -9.53
C GLU A 112 15.55 -33.94 -9.82
N LYS A 113 15.38 -33.53 -11.08
CA LYS A 113 15.60 -32.14 -11.48
C LYS A 113 14.67 -31.18 -10.75
N PHE A 114 13.41 -31.56 -10.53
CA PHE A 114 12.47 -30.74 -9.77
C PHE A 114 12.95 -30.54 -8.33
N LYS A 115 13.41 -31.59 -7.65
CA LYS A 115 13.99 -31.49 -6.30
C LYS A 115 15.24 -30.62 -6.25
N GLU A 116 16.09 -30.70 -7.27
CA GLU A 116 17.25 -29.80 -7.40
C GLU A 116 16.81 -28.33 -7.49
N ILE A 117 15.85 -28.03 -8.36
CA ILE A 117 15.31 -26.67 -8.51
C ILE A 117 14.67 -26.20 -7.21
N GLU A 118 13.83 -27.03 -6.59
CA GLU A 118 13.14 -26.72 -5.33
C GLU A 118 14.14 -26.39 -4.22
N SER A 119 15.27 -27.11 -4.15
CA SER A 119 16.31 -26.85 -3.16
C SER A 119 17.02 -25.50 -3.33
N ASP A 120 16.95 -24.92 -4.54
CA ASP A 120 17.53 -23.61 -4.89
C ASP A 120 16.49 -22.47 -4.81
N VAL A 121 15.21 -22.77 -4.57
CA VAL A 121 14.16 -21.75 -4.48
C VAL A 121 14.26 -20.96 -3.18
N GLN A 122 14.33 -19.64 -3.29
CA GLN A 122 14.19 -18.73 -2.15
C GLN A 122 12.73 -18.24 -2.02
N LYS A 123 12.19 -18.27 -0.80
CA LYS A 123 10.89 -17.67 -0.49
C LYS A 123 10.91 -16.17 -0.77
N VAL A 124 10.08 -15.73 -1.72
CA VAL A 124 9.90 -14.30 -2.02
C VAL A 124 8.88 -13.71 -1.06
N VAL A 125 9.33 -12.79 -0.20
CA VAL A 125 8.43 -12.04 0.68
C VAL A 125 7.73 -10.95 -0.12
N ARG A 126 6.40 -10.90 0.00
CA ARG A 126 5.55 -9.91 -0.66
C ARG A 126 4.58 -9.30 0.33
N CYS A 127 4.33 -8.02 0.19
CA CYS A 127 3.31 -7.32 0.95
C CYS A 127 1.90 -7.53 0.38
N PRO A 128 0.86 -7.43 1.22
CA PRO A 128 -0.52 -7.63 0.78
C PRO A 128 -0.95 -6.56 -0.21
N PHE A 129 -2.05 -6.84 -0.94
CA PHE A 129 -2.69 -5.85 -1.77
C PHE A 129 -3.14 -4.65 -0.93
N LEU A 130 -2.68 -3.45 -1.27
CA LEU A 130 -3.18 -2.22 -0.65
C LEU A 130 -4.55 -1.89 -1.24
N GLU A 131 -5.50 -1.43 -0.43
CA GLU A 131 -6.77 -0.97 -0.96
C GLU A 131 -6.65 0.46 -1.47
N VAL A 132 -7.45 0.80 -2.48
CA VAL A 132 -7.53 2.19 -2.97
C VAL A 132 -8.37 2.99 -1.98
N PRO A 133 -7.88 4.14 -1.45
CA PRO A 133 -8.68 4.99 -0.58
C PRO A 133 -9.96 5.45 -1.26
N VAL A 134 -11.07 5.50 -0.53
CA VAL A 134 -12.29 6.16 -1.00
C VAL A 134 -11.99 7.63 -1.27
N ASN A 135 -12.45 8.18 -2.40
CA ASN A 135 -12.15 9.54 -2.86
C ASN A 135 -10.64 9.84 -3.02
N GLY A 136 -9.85 8.81 -3.30
CA GLY A 136 -8.45 8.95 -3.63
C GLY A 136 -8.00 7.89 -4.62
N ASN A 137 -6.69 7.86 -4.84
CA ASN A 137 -6.05 6.89 -5.70
C ASN A 137 -4.65 6.57 -5.15
N ARG A 138 -4.01 5.58 -5.76
CA ARG A 138 -2.66 5.13 -5.41
C ARG A 138 -1.86 4.77 -6.66
N SER A 139 -0.55 4.80 -6.51
CA SER A 139 0.42 4.25 -7.43
C SER A 139 1.37 3.36 -6.64
N ALA A 140 1.67 2.17 -7.14
CA ALA A 140 2.59 1.24 -6.50
C ALA A 140 3.63 0.77 -7.53
N SER A 141 4.91 0.74 -7.14
CA SER A 141 5.98 0.16 -7.97
C SER A 141 5.88 -1.37 -8.06
N GLY A 142 5.28 -1.98 -7.05
CA GLY A 142 5.12 -3.42 -6.92
C GLY A 142 4.65 -3.81 -5.51
N TYR A 143 4.99 -5.02 -5.10
CA TYR A 143 4.61 -5.60 -3.80
C TYR A 143 5.74 -6.41 -3.16
N ALA A 144 6.94 -6.46 -3.75
CA ALA A 144 8.10 -7.12 -3.17
C ALA A 144 8.73 -6.23 -2.09
N VAL A 145 9.56 -6.81 -1.24
CA VAL A 145 10.32 -6.05 -0.23
C VAL A 145 11.11 -4.91 -0.90
N GLY A 146 11.00 -3.71 -0.35
CA GLY A 146 11.61 -2.50 -0.91
C GLY A 146 10.74 -1.74 -1.93
N ASP A 147 9.70 -2.36 -2.48
CA ASP A 147 8.72 -1.64 -3.31
C ASP A 147 7.99 -0.58 -2.50
N ASN A 148 7.53 0.46 -3.18
CA ASN A 148 6.83 1.58 -2.56
C ASN A 148 5.49 1.85 -3.22
N ALA A 149 4.62 2.49 -2.45
CA ALA A 149 3.35 3.01 -2.93
C ALA A 149 3.11 4.43 -2.43
N THR A 150 2.53 5.25 -3.29
CA THR A 150 2.13 6.62 -2.99
C THR A 150 0.62 6.77 -3.14
N PHE A 151 -0.01 7.46 -2.21
CA PHE A 151 -1.44 7.74 -2.17
C PHE A 151 -1.70 9.23 -2.36
N TRP A 152 -2.80 9.56 -3.03
CA TRP A 152 -3.28 10.93 -3.16
C TRP A 152 -4.81 10.95 -3.14
N CYS A 153 -5.38 12.05 -2.67
CA CYS A 153 -6.81 12.26 -2.66
C CYS A 153 -7.26 13.02 -3.91
N TYR A 154 -8.50 12.79 -4.34
CA TYR A 154 -9.10 13.56 -5.41
C TYR A 154 -9.38 15.01 -4.97
N GLU A 155 -9.72 15.86 -5.94
CA GLU A 155 -10.08 17.25 -5.68
C GLU A 155 -11.25 17.34 -4.69
N GLY A 156 -11.21 18.33 -3.79
CA GLY A 156 -12.15 18.44 -2.67
C GLY A 156 -11.81 17.60 -1.44
N PHE A 157 -10.82 16.70 -1.52
CA PHE A 157 -10.40 15.84 -0.41
C PHE A 157 -8.91 16.04 -0.05
N GLN A 158 -8.56 15.71 1.19
CA GLN A 158 -7.20 15.78 1.73
C GLN A 158 -6.89 14.57 2.61
N LEU A 159 -5.61 14.19 2.61
CA LEU A 159 -5.09 13.09 3.42
C LEU A 159 -4.69 13.65 4.79
N LEU A 160 -5.59 13.59 5.77
CA LEU A 160 -5.29 13.98 7.16
C LEU A 160 -4.91 12.79 8.04
N GLN A 161 -5.28 11.58 7.64
CA GLN A 161 -5.09 10.37 8.44
C GLN A 161 -4.35 9.30 7.63
N GLY A 162 -3.23 8.83 8.18
CA GLY A 162 -2.37 7.82 7.56
C GLY A 162 -1.15 8.43 6.86
N ALA A 163 -0.45 7.60 6.11
CA ALA A 163 0.75 7.99 5.37
C ALA A 163 0.44 8.08 3.87
N SER A 164 0.91 9.14 3.21
CA SER A 164 0.83 9.28 1.75
C SER A 164 1.86 8.44 1.02
N PHE A 165 2.88 7.93 1.71
CA PHE A 165 3.95 7.11 1.15
C PHE A 165 4.22 5.91 2.06
N VAL A 166 4.28 4.71 1.48
CA VAL A 166 4.53 3.46 2.20
C VAL A 166 5.54 2.59 1.46
N VAL A 167 6.30 1.79 2.22
CA VAL A 167 7.32 0.87 1.70
C VAL A 167 7.02 -0.54 2.22
N CYS A 168 7.21 -1.54 1.36
CA CYS A 168 7.08 -2.94 1.73
C CYS A 168 8.31 -3.37 2.54
N ARG A 169 8.11 -3.73 3.82
CA ARG A 169 9.19 -4.11 4.74
C ARG A 169 9.54 -5.59 4.59
N GLU A 170 10.70 -5.97 5.13
CA GLU A 170 11.23 -7.34 5.11
C GLU A 170 10.29 -8.37 5.78
N ASN A 171 9.42 -7.92 6.69
CA ASN A 171 8.43 -8.78 7.34
C ASN A 171 7.17 -9.04 6.47
N GLY A 172 7.15 -8.58 5.22
CA GLY A 172 6.00 -8.74 4.33
C GLY A 172 4.81 -7.85 4.68
N GLN A 173 5.02 -6.77 5.43
CA GLN A 173 4.00 -5.77 5.74
C GLN A 173 4.40 -4.39 5.22
N TRP A 174 3.41 -3.65 4.76
CA TRP A 174 3.60 -2.24 4.42
C TRP A 174 3.91 -1.41 5.67
N SER A 175 4.71 -0.36 5.51
CA SER A 175 5.08 0.53 6.61
C SER A 175 3.89 1.23 7.27
N ALA A 176 2.80 1.40 6.54
CA ALA A 176 1.49 1.82 7.03
C ALA A 176 0.38 1.24 6.13
N GLY A 177 -0.87 1.26 6.61
CA GLY A 177 -2.05 0.85 5.84
C GLY A 177 -2.50 1.90 4.82
N SER A 178 -3.61 1.61 4.13
CA SER A 178 -4.25 2.57 3.21
C SER A 178 -4.76 3.79 4.00
N PRO A 179 -4.44 5.03 3.59
CA PRO A 179 -4.86 6.24 4.28
C PRO A 179 -6.34 6.56 4.02
N VAL A 180 -6.87 7.53 4.77
CA VAL A 180 -8.25 8.02 4.59
C VAL A 180 -8.22 9.43 4.00
N CYS A 181 -8.96 9.61 2.90
CA CYS A 181 -9.21 10.90 2.30
C CYS A 181 -10.49 11.51 2.89
N VAL A 182 -10.36 12.67 3.51
CA VAL A 182 -11.48 13.42 4.10
C VAL A 182 -11.73 14.69 3.32
N GLU A 183 -12.97 15.18 3.31
CA GLU A 183 -13.29 16.44 2.63
C GLU A 183 -12.45 17.59 3.19
N LYS A 184 -12.00 18.48 2.31
CA LYS A 184 -11.32 19.70 2.71
C LYS A 184 -12.35 20.59 3.40
N ILE A 185 -12.11 20.91 4.67
CA ILE A 185 -12.86 21.97 5.34
C ILE A 185 -12.37 23.28 4.72
N VAL A 186 -13.11 23.81 3.76
CA VAL A 186 -12.92 25.17 3.29
C VAL A 186 -13.41 26.06 4.43
N GLU A 187 -12.50 26.61 5.22
CA GLU A 187 -12.82 27.77 6.04
C GLU A 187 -13.04 28.95 5.09
N ASP A 188 -14.24 29.02 4.51
CA ASP A 188 -14.80 30.28 4.01
C ASP A 188 -15.11 31.14 5.23
N SER A 189 -14.06 31.56 5.94
CA SER A 189 -14.19 32.47 7.05
C SER A 189 -14.49 33.85 6.45
N PRO A 190 -15.69 34.42 6.66
CA PRO A 190 -16.01 35.78 6.21
C PRO A 190 -15.09 36.84 6.84
N ILE A 191 -14.28 36.46 7.83
CA ILE A 191 -13.30 37.30 8.49
C ILE A 191 -12.15 37.68 7.53
N SER A 192 -11.73 36.80 6.61
CA SER A 192 -10.65 37.08 5.65
C SER A 192 -10.97 38.30 4.77
N SER A 193 -12.21 38.41 4.28
CA SER A 193 -12.68 39.58 3.55
C SER A 193 -12.83 40.83 4.44
N LEU A 194 -13.17 40.67 5.72
CA LEU A 194 -13.32 41.78 6.66
C LEU A 194 -11.97 42.44 7.02
N VAL A 195 -10.87 41.67 7.14
CA VAL A 195 -9.54 42.23 7.43
C VAL A 195 -9.04 43.10 6.26
N VAL A 196 -9.31 42.70 5.02
CA VAL A 196 -8.98 43.49 3.82
C VAL A 196 -9.79 44.80 3.77
N TYR A 197 -11.04 44.77 4.26
CA TYR A 197 -11.91 45.95 4.30
C TYR A 197 -11.52 46.94 5.41
N ILE A 198 -11.17 46.46 6.61
CA ILE A 198 -10.75 47.31 7.73
C ILE A 198 -9.34 47.91 7.49
N GLY A 199 -8.46 47.18 6.79
CA GLY A 199 -7.13 47.66 6.40
C GLY A 199 -7.15 48.79 5.36
N SER A 200 -8.14 48.81 4.46
CA SER A 200 -8.23 49.79 3.37
C SER A 200 -8.91 51.11 3.78
N GLY A 201 -9.84 51.08 4.75
CA GLY A 201 -10.49 52.30 5.25
C GLY A 201 -9.61 53.14 6.19
N SER A 202 -8.73 52.51 6.96
CA SER A 202 -7.92 53.18 7.99
C SER A 202 -6.72 53.94 7.42
N GLY A 203 -6.05 53.42 6.38
CA GLY A 203 -4.89 54.07 5.76
C GLY A 203 -5.19 55.40 5.07
N ALA A 204 -6.34 55.51 4.39
CA ALA A 204 -6.73 56.73 3.69
C ALA A 204 -7.08 57.88 4.66
N LEU A 205 -7.76 57.58 5.77
CA LEU A 205 -8.14 58.59 6.76
C LEU A 205 -6.92 59.15 7.48
N ILE A 206 -5.97 58.29 7.85
CA ILE A 206 -4.71 58.70 8.49
C ILE A 206 -3.90 59.59 7.54
N GLY A 207 -3.81 59.23 6.25
CA GLY A 207 -3.13 60.04 5.24
C GLY A 207 -3.71 61.45 5.10
N VAL A 208 -5.04 61.58 5.04
CA VAL A 208 -5.72 62.89 4.94
C VAL A 208 -5.49 63.72 6.21
N ILE A 209 -5.56 63.12 7.40
CA ILE A 209 -5.32 63.82 8.66
C ILE A 209 -3.89 64.37 8.71
N VAL A 210 -2.88 63.58 8.31
CA VAL A 210 -1.48 64.02 8.28
C VAL A 210 -1.30 65.18 7.29
N ILE A 211 -1.90 65.10 6.11
CA ILE A 211 -1.85 66.19 5.10
C ILE A 211 -2.48 67.48 5.66
N VAL A 212 -3.64 67.39 6.32
CA VAL A 212 -4.30 68.55 6.93
C VAL A 212 -3.44 69.16 8.04
N ILE A 213 -2.82 68.34 8.90
CA ILE A 213 -1.92 68.81 9.95
C ILE A 213 -0.70 69.53 9.35
N VAL A 214 -0.11 68.98 8.29
CA VAL A 214 1.02 69.60 7.58
C VAL A 214 0.60 70.92 6.95
N ILE A 215 -0.56 70.99 6.28
CA ILE A 215 -1.09 72.24 5.72
C ILE A 215 -1.33 73.27 6.82
N MET A 216 -1.95 72.88 7.94
CA MET A 216 -2.18 73.76 9.09
C MET A 216 -0.88 74.27 9.70
N ALA A 217 0.15 73.42 9.81
CA ALA A 217 1.48 73.81 10.28
C ALA A 217 2.15 74.81 9.31
N VAL A 218 2.07 74.57 8.00
CA VAL A 218 2.59 75.49 6.98
C VAL A 218 1.86 76.84 7.01
N LEU A 219 0.54 76.85 7.14
CA LEU A 219 -0.26 78.07 7.25
C LEU A 219 0.04 78.86 8.52
N LYS A 220 0.31 78.19 9.65
CA LYS A 220 0.78 78.82 10.90
C LYS A 220 2.19 79.39 10.76
N CYS A 221 3.10 78.70 10.06
CA CYS A 221 4.46 79.20 9.81
C CYS A 221 4.49 80.44 8.90
N ARG A 222 3.55 80.58 7.95
CA ARG A 222 3.45 81.77 7.09
C ARG A 222 2.84 83.01 7.78
N ARG A 223 2.35 82.89 9.02
CA ARG A 223 1.67 83.95 9.77
C ARG A 223 2.41 84.38 11.06
N LYS A 224 3.74 84.32 11.13
CA LYS A 224 4.46 84.97 12.24
C LYS A 224 4.60 86.48 11.97
N PRO A 225 4.08 87.38 12.84
CA PRO A 225 4.30 88.83 12.72
C PRO A 225 5.71 89.25 13.21
N LYS A 226 6.15 90.42 12.72
CA LYS A 226 7.45 91.09 12.94
C LYS A 226 7.69 91.40 14.43
N PRO A 227 8.91 91.24 14.98
CA PRO A 227 9.22 91.68 16.35
C PRO A 227 9.63 93.17 16.39
N GLU A 228 9.09 93.92 17.35
CA GLU A 228 9.51 95.28 17.76
C GLU A 228 9.75 95.33 19.29
N PRO A 229 10.52 96.32 19.80
CA PRO A 229 11.51 96.11 20.85
C PRO A 229 11.07 96.61 22.23
N ASP A 230 11.72 96.12 23.28
CA ASP A 230 11.58 96.59 24.67
C ASP A 230 12.94 97.00 25.29
N PRO A 231 12.93 97.88 26.33
CA PRO A 231 13.91 98.98 26.49
C PRO A 231 15.00 98.79 27.57
N GLU A 232 15.88 99.80 27.63
CA GLU A 232 17.06 100.01 28.49
C GLU A 232 16.87 99.78 30.00
N ILE A 233 17.85 99.11 30.63
CA ILE A 233 18.22 99.31 32.05
C ILE A 233 19.76 99.33 32.17
N ASN A 234 20.27 100.41 32.79
CA ASN A 234 21.67 100.71 33.07
C ASN A 234 22.22 99.96 34.31
N GLY A 235 23.50 99.59 34.29
CA GLY A 235 24.34 99.39 35.49
C GLY A 235 25.28 98.16 35.48
N PRO A 236 26.40 98.17 36.22
CA PRO A 236 27.73 98.26 35.60
C PRO A 236 28.66 97.03 35.74
N ILE A 237 29.52 96.91 34.72
CA ILE A 237 30.95 96.55 34.67
C ILE A 237 31.58 95.87 35.92
N PHE A 238 32.10 94.64 35.75
CA PHE A 238 33.43 94.27 36.28
C PHE A 238 34.03 93.06 35.50
N GLU A 239 35.12 93.37 34.79
CA GLU A 239 36.35 92.59 34.53
C GLU A 239 36.32 91.13 34.01
N ASN A 240 36.74 91.02 32.74
CA ASN A 240 37.56 89.96 32.11
C ASN A 240 38.87 89.67 32.91
N PRO A 241 39.75 88.68 32.59
CA PRO A 241 39.99 88.05 31.27
C PRO A 241 40.49 86.56 31.28
N ILE A 242 40.90 86.05 30.09
CA ILE A 242 42.08 85.15 29.83
C ILE A 242 41.87 83.65 30.19
N PHE A 243 42.25 82.61 29.43
CA PHE A 243 43.15 82.34 28.27
C PHE A 243 42.80 80.92 27.72
N LEU A 244 42.98 80.61 26.41
CA LEU A 244 44.06 79.76 25.83
C LEU A 244 44.30 78.43 26.59
N GLU A 245 44.46 77.24 26.03
CA GLU A 245 45.07 76.68 24.80
C GLU A 245 44.66 75.19 24.83
N ARG A 246 44.48 74.44 23.74
CA ARG A 246 45.49 73.98 22.79
C ARG A 246 44.79 73.19 21.68
#